data_AF-A0A5U8JIU3-F1
#
_entry.id   AF-A0A5U8JIU3-F1
#
_cell.length_a   1.000
_cell.length_b   1.000
_cell.length_c   1.000
_cell.angle_alpha   90.00
_cell.angle_beta   90.00
_cell.angle_gamma   90.00
#
_symmetry.space_group_name_H-M   'P 1'
#
loop_
_entity.id
_entity.type
_entity.pdbx_description
1 polymer ?
#
loop_
_entity_poly.entity_id
_entity_poly.type
_entity_poly.pdbx_seq_one_letter_code
_entity_poly.pdbx_strand_id
1 'polypeptide(L)'
;MDEQDIAFRFAVRVSEAYVHHLIALHRRPVYRHQAGDFMVSTNPLAAVLEGYLSGKDMAADARVRFYDRLLADSRSPDSRVVFVMGRPPAELSKRGVRYMNTWMHTYADLLTMHDKRDERGLLVVPGSYGESYDM
;
A
#
# COMPACT_ATOMS: atom_id res chain seq x y z
N MET A 1 19.89 7.12 13.46
CA MET A 1 18.83 6.47 12.65
C MET A 1 17.95 7.59 12.15
N ASP A 2 17.83 7.72 10.83
CA ASP A 2 17.14 8.85 10.17
C ASP A 2 15.63 8.79 10.45
N GLU A 3 14.97 9.94 10.63
CA GLU A 3 13.52 10.03 10.86
C GLU A 3 12.73 9.48 9.66
N GLN A 4 13.28 9.60 8.45
CA GLN A 4 12.70 8.99 7.25
C GLN A 4 12.69 7.47 7.31
N ASP A 5 13.76 6.86 7.84
CA ASP A 5 13.85 5.40 8.02
C ASP A 5 12.80 4.90 9.03
N ILE A 6 12.50 5.71 10.06
CA ILE A 6 11.45 5.38 11.03
C ILE A 6 10.06 5.41 10.39
N ALA A 7 9.73 6.47 9.64
CA ALA A 7 8.43 6.57 8.96
C ALA A 7 8.22 5.40 7.98
N PHE A 8 9.25 5.07 7.20
CA PHE A 8 9.21 3.94 6.27
C PHE A 8 8.94 2.61 6.97
N ARG A 9 9.57 2.34 8.13
CA ARG A 9 9.29 1.11 8.92
C ARG A 9 7.84 1.03 9.40
N PHE A 10 7.23 2.16 9.75
CA PHE A 10 5.80 2.18 10.09
C PHE A 10 4.91 1.93 8.88
N ALA A 11 5.27 2.46 7.70
CA ALA A 11 4.59 2.15 6.45
C ALA A 11 4.69 0.65 6.10
N VAL A 12 5.85 0.02 6.33
CA VAL A 12 6.03 -1.44 6.20
C VAL A 12 5.07 -2.19 7.11
N ARG A 13 4.96 -1.82 8.39
CA ARG A 13 4.02 -2.48 9.32
C ARG A 13 2.56 -2.39 8.87
N VAL A 14 2.14 -1.22 8.38
CA VAL A 14 0.78 -1.05 7.80
C VAL A 14 0.60 -1.91 6.55
N SER A 15 1.63 -2.00 5.71
CA SER A 15 1.61 -2.80 4.48
C SER A 15 1.54 -4.30 4.77
N GLU A 16 2.32 -4.80 5.74
CA GLU A 16 2.22 -6.17 6.23
C GLU A 16 0.82 -6.47 6.75
N ALA A 17 0.30 -5.61 7.63
CA ALA A 17 -1.04 -5.75 8.20
C ALA A 17 -2.11 -5.83 7.10
N TYR A 18 -1.96 -5.03 6.03
CA TYR A 18 -2.89 -5.05 4.91
C TYR A 18 -2.76 -6.29 4.03
N VAL A 19 -1.54 -6.74 3.72
CA VAL A 19 -1.31 -7.99 2.98
C VAL A 19 -1.91 -9.17 3.75
N HIS A 20 -1.73 -9.22 5.06
CA HIS A 20 -2.35 -10.22 5.93
C HIS A 20 -3.87 -10.14 5.90
N HIS A 21 -4.44 -8.94 5.94
CA HIS A 21 -5.88 -8.72 5.80
C HIS A 21 -6.42 -9.29 4.47
N LEU A 22 -5.73 -9.03 3.35
CA LEU A 22 -6.12 -9.58 2.04
C LEU A 22 -6.00 -11.11 1.99
N ILE A 23 -4.93 -11.69 2.55
CA ILE A 23 -4.77 -13.14 2.65
C ILE A 23 -5.89 -13.76 3.50
N ALA A 24 -6.27 -13.12 4.60
CA ALA A 24 -7.37 -13.59 5.44
C ALA A 24 -8.72 -13.57 4.68
N LEU A 25 -8.97 -12.54 3.87
CA LEU A 25 -10.22 -12.40 3.10
C LEU A 25 -10.26 -13.28 1.84
N HIS A 26 -9.15 -13.40 1.13
CA HIS A 26 -9.11 -13.95 -0.24
C HIS A 26 -8.22 -15.18 -0.39
N ARG A 27 -7.55 -15.62 0.68
CA ARG A 27 -6.54 -16.70 0.70
C ARG A 27 -5.34 -16.43 -0.21
N ARG A 28 -5.18 -15.18 -0.68
CA ARG A 28 -4.12 -14.68 -1.56
C ARG A 28 -3.90 -13.18 -1.30
N PRO A 29 -2.70 -12.63 -1.51
CA PRO A 29 -2.41 -11.22 -1.31
C PRO A 29 -2.87 -10.39 -2.52
N VAL A 30 -4.17 -10.38 -2.77
CA VAL A 30 -4.77 -9.75 -3.96
C VAL A 30 -5.83 -8.75 -3.56
N TYR A 31 -5.74 -7.53 -4.11
CA TYR A 31 -6.80 -6.54 -4.06
C TYR A 31 -7.70 -6.67 -5.30
N ARG A 32 -8.99 -6.91 -5.09
CA ARG A 32 -9.96 -7.07 -6.18
C ARG A 32 -10.51 -5.72 -6.61
N HIS A 33 -10.29 -5.35 -7.86
CA HIS A 33 -10.78 -4.11 -8.47
C HIS A 33 -11.69 -4.41 -9.67
N GLN A 34 -12.51 -3.44 -10.09
CA GLN A 34 -13.38 -3.62 -11.26
C GLN A 34 -12.58 -3.85 -12.56
N ALA A 35 -11.38 -3.28 -12.64
CA ALA A 35 -10.47 -3.47 -13.78
C ALA A 35 -9.64 -4.76 -13.72
N GLY A 36 -9.73 -5.53 -12.62
CA GLY A 36 -8.98 -6.77 -12.42
C GLY A 36 -8.38 -6.91 -11.02
N ASP A 37 -7.70 -8.03 -10.82
CA ASP A 37 -7.06 -8.39 -9.55
C ASP A 37 -5.62 -7.85 -9.51
N PHE A 38 -5.29 -7.06 -8.48
CA PHE A 38 -3.96 -6.51 -8.25
C PHE A 38 -3.22 -7.32 -7.20
N MET A 39 -2.07 -7.90 -7.56
CA MET A 39 -1.21 -8.57 -6.60
C MET A 39 -0.48 -7.54 -5.74
N VAL A 40 -0.60 -7.69 -4.42
CA VAL A 40 -0.06 -6.76 -3.44
C VAL A 40 1.12 -7.42 -2.73
N SER A 41 2.19 -6.66 -2.53
CA SER A 41 3.34 -7.10 -1.73
C SER A 41 3.79 -5.98 -0.80
N THR A 42 4.33 -6.37 0.36
CA THR A 42 4.63 -5.46 1.47
C THR A 42 5.56 -4.31 1.09
N ASN A 43 6.74 -4.60 0.51
CA ASN A 43 7.76 -3.56 0.28
C ASN A 43 7.34 -2.55 -0.80
N PRO A 44 6.83 -2.97 -1.98
CA PRO A 44 6.30 -2.02 -2.95
C PRO A 44 5.14 -1.19 -2.39
N LEU A 45 4.22 -1.80 -1.64
CA LEU A 45 3.10 -1.08 -1.04
C LEU A 45 3.59 -0.01 -0.04
N ALA A 46 4.57 -0.36 0.81
CA ALA A 46 5.16 0.57 1.76
C ALA A 46 5.88 1.73 1.07
N ALA A 47 6.63 1.45 0.00
CA ALA A 47 7.33 2.46 -0.79
C ALA A 47 6.35 3.44 -1.45
N VAL A 48 5.27 2.95 -2.05
CA VAL A 48 4.27 3.82 -2.69
C VAL A 48 3.48 4.61 -1.64
N LEU A 49 3.10 3.99 -0.53
CA LEU A 49 2.39 4.66 0.56
C LEU A 49 3.23 5.79 1.19
N GLU A 50 4.50 5.49 1.51
CA GLU A 50 5.43 6.46 2.07
C GLU A 50 5.78 7.56 1.06
N GLY A 51 6.03 7.20 -0.20
CA GLY A 51 6.26 8.17 -1.27
C GLY A 51 5.08 9.11 -1.48
N TYR A 52 3.85 8.63 -1.38
CA TYR A 52 2.65 9.46 -1.49
C TYR A 52 2.51 10.46 -0.35
N LEU A 53 2.76 10.05 0.89
CA LEU A 53 2.61 10.93 2.05
C LEU A 53 3.80 11.88 2.21
N SER A 54 5.02 11.44 1.89
CA SER A 54 6.19 12.31 1.87
C SER A 54 6.13 13.34 0.75
N GLY A 55 5.63 12.96 -0.43
CA GLY A 55 5.40 13.88 -1.56
C GLY A 55 4.31 14.92 -1.34
N LYS A 56 3.55 14.83 -0.23
CA LYS A 56 2.61 15.85 0.25
C LYS A 56 3.20 16.78 1.30
N ASP A 57 4.53 16.76 1.46
CA ASP A 57 5.25 17.51 2.50
C ASP A 57 4.77 17.23 3.93
N MET A 58 4.16 16.06 4.17
CA MET A 58 3.74 15.68 5.51
C MET A 58 4.98 15.35 6.33
N ALA A 59 5.20 16.02 7.47
CA ALA A 59 6.37 15.79 8.32
C ALA A 59 6.50 14.32 8.78
N ALA A 60 7.73 13.83 8.95
CA ALA A 60 8.01 12.42 9.24
C ALA A 60 7.34 11.93 10.53
N ASP A 61 7.36 12.74 11.58
CA ASP A 61 6.68 12.48 12.84
C ASP A 61 5.14 12.39 12.68
N ALA A 62 4.57 13.23 11.83
CA ALA A 62 3.15 13.21 11.50
C ALA A 62 2.78 11.96 10.69
N ARG A 63 3.65 11.49 9.79
CA ARG A 63 3.48 10.23 9.06
C ARG A 63 3.54 9.02 10.00
N VAL A 64 4.50 8.98 10.93
CA VAL A 64 4.58 7.94 11.97
C VAL A 64 3.27 7.88 12.77
N ARG A 65 2.80 9.01 13.31
CA ARG A 65 1.51 9.08 14.04
C ARG A 65 0.32 8.72 13.16
N PHE A 66 0.39 8.97 11.86
CA PHE A 66 -0.65 8.59 10.93
C PHE A 66 -0.71 7.07 10.75
N TYR A 67 0.42 6.43 10.45
CA TYR A 67 0.52 4.97 10.30
C TYR A 67 0.14 4.21 11.56
N ASP A 68 0.61 4.69 12.72
CA ASP A 68 0.29 4.08 14.00
C ASP A 68 -1.22 4.04 14.26
N ARG A 69 -1.95 5.12 13.90
CA ARG A 69 -3.42 5.18 13.97
C ARG A 69 -4.15 4.24 13.00
N LEU A 70 -3.48 3.73 11.96
CA LEU A 70 -4.07 2.73 11.06
C LEU A 70 -3.97 1.32 11.64
N LEU A 71 -3.00 1.07 12.52
CA LEU A 71 -2.82 -0.21 13.18
C LEU A 71 -3.83 -0.36 14.34
N ALA A 72 -4.22 -1.59 14.62
CA ALA A 72 -4.97 -1.94 15.81
C ALA A 72 -4.03 -1.98 17.02
N ASP A 73 -4.56 -1.60 18.18
CA ASP A 73 -3.86 -1.68 19.45
C ASP A 73 -3.84 -3.16 19.88
N SER A 74 -2.86 -3.92 19.39
CA SER A 74 -2.88 -5.39 19.50
C SER A 74 -2.57 -5.82 20.93
N ARG A 75 -3.61 -6.03 21.74
CA ARG A 75 -3.51 -6.76 23.00
C ARG A 75 -3.56 -8.26 22.68
N SER A 76 -2.41 -8.92 22.85
CA SER A 76 -2.18 -10.37 22.76
C SER A 76 -2.45 -11.02 21.39
N PRO A 77 -1.47 -11.72 20.80
CA PRO A 77 -1.69 -12.47 19.57
C PRO A 77 -2.67 -13.63 19.78
N ASP A 78 -3.63 -13.80 18.87
CA ASP A 78 -4.47 -15.00 18.83
C ASP A 78 -3.57 -16.22 18.54
N SER A 79 -3.84 -17.32 19.24
CA SER A 79 -3.26 -18.66 19.04
C SER A 79 -3.21 -19.16 17.59
N ARG A 80 -4.00 -18.58 16.68
CA ARG A 80 -4.07 -18.94 15.26
C ARG A 80 -3.21 -18.05 14.33
N VAL A 81 -2.48 -17.09 14.88
CA VAL A 81 -1.70 -16.12 14.09
C VAL A 81 -0.42 -16.76 13.53
N VAL A 82 -0.20 -16.56 12.23
CA VAL A 82 1.08 -16.88 11.58
C VAL A 82 2.08 -15.77 11.89
N PHE A 83 3.21 -16.11 12.51
CA PHE A 83 4.28 -15.17 12.77
C PHE A 83 5.00 -14.79 11.48
N VAL A 84 5.20 -13.50 11.23
CA VAL A 84 6.09 -13.00 10.17
C VAL A 84 7.33 -12.44 10.84
N MET A 85 8.50 -12.95 10.43
CA MET A 85 9.80 -12.55 11.00
C MET A 85 9.86 -12.62 12.54
N GLY A 86 9.21 -13.63 13.13
CA GLY A 86 9.22 -13.86 14.58
C GLY A 86 8.30 -12.96 15.39
N ARG A 87 7.43 -12.16 14.76
CA ARG A 87 6.41 -11.35 15.43
C ARG A 87 5.03 -11.65 14.85
N PRO A 88 3.96 -11.60 15.68
CA PRO A 88 2.61 -11.60 15.14
C PRO A 88 2.47 -10.33 14.26
N PRO A 89 2.04 -10.46 13.00
CA PRO A 89 1.77 -9.30 12.15
C PRO A 89 0.78 -8.39 12.87
N ALA A 90 1.04 -7.08 12.81
CA ALA A 90 0.08 -6.11 13.32
C ALA A 90 -1.24 -6.27 12.56
N GLU A 91 -2.36 -6.05 13.24
CA GLU A 91 -3.66 -6.00 12.58
C GLU A 91 -3.99 -4.55 12.19
N LEU A 92 -4.82 -4.38 11.16
CA LEU A 92 -5.38 -3.08 10.86
C LEU A 92 -6.57 -2.78 11.77
N SER A 93 -6.67 -1.55 12.23
CA SER A 93 -7.90 -1.05 12.82
C SER A 93 -9.01 -0.98 11.75
N LYS A 94 -10.28 -0.87 12.17
CA LYS A 94 -11.40 -0.60 11.23
C LYS A 94 -11.18 0.66 10.39
N ARG A 95 -10.41 1.62 10.92
CA ARG A 95 -9.98 2.82 10.19
C ARG A 95 -8.89 2.46 9.18
N GLY A 96 -7.89 1.69 9.59
CA GLY A 96 -6.84 1.16 8.73
C GLY A 96 -7.38 0.43 7.51
N VAL A 97 -8.29 -0.53 7.72
CA VAL A 97 -8.91 -1.29 6.61
C VAL A 97 -9.61 -0.37 5.62
N ARG A 98 -10.44 0.57 6.11
CA ARG A 98 -11.14 1.52 5.24
C ARG A 98 -10.18 2.39 4.46
N TYR A 99 -9.18 2.96 5.14
CA TYR A 99 -8.18 3.80 4.50
C TYR A 99 -7.42 3.04 3.41
N MET A 100 -6.90 1.85 3.73
CA MET A 100 -6.13 1.06 2.78
C MET A 100 -6.97 0.60 1.58
N ASN A 101 -8.24 0.24 1.79
CA ASN A 101 -9.13 -0.13 0.69
C ASN A 101 -9.43 1.06 -0.23
N THR A 102 -9.68 2.25 0.33
CA THR A 102 -9.90 3.47 -0.46
C THR A 102 -8.62 3.85 -1.20
N TRP A 103 -7.47 3.81 -0.53
CA TRP A 103 -6.19 4.13 -1.13
C TRP A 103 -5.84 3.17 -2.27
N MET A 104 -6.03 1.86 -2.08
CA MET A 104 -5.82 0.86 -3.13
C MET A 104 -6.80 1.02 -4.29
N HIS A 105 -8.04 1.41 -4.02
CA HIS A 105 -9.01 1.72 -5.08
C HIS A 105 -8.50 2.86 -5.95
N THR A 106 -8.13 3.99 -5.32
CA THR A 106 -7.58 5.14 -6.04
C THR A 106 -6.27 4.80 -6.74
N TYR A 107 -5.41 4.00 -6.14
CA TYR A 107 -4.16 3.55 -6.75
C TYR A 107 -4.43 2.66 -7.98
N ALA A 108 -5.37 1.73 -7.88
CA ALA A 108 -5.80 0.90 -9.01
C ALA A 108 -6.41 1.74 -10.13
N ASP A 109 -7.27 2.73 -9.81
CA ASP A 109 -7.82 3.67 -10.78
C ASP A 109 -6.70 4.42 -11.52
N LEU A 110 -5.71 4.94 -10.79
CA LEU A 110 -4.55 5.61 -11.40
C LEU A 110 -3.76 4.68 -12.31
N LEU A 111 -3.48 3.44 -11.87
CA LEU A 111 -2.79 2.46 -12.71
C LEU A 111 -3.59 2.17 -14.00
N THR A 112 -4.91 2.09 -13.92
CA THR A 112 -5.76 1.86 -15.09
C THR A 112 -5.89 3.08 -16.00
N MET A 113 -5.81 4.30 -15.45
CA MET A 113 -5.80 5.54 -16.24
C MET A 113 -4.48 5.72 -16.99
N HIS A 114 -3.37 5.26 -16.39
CA HIS A 114 -2.06 5.24 -17.03
C HIS A 114 -1.83 3.99 -17.90
N ASP A 115 -2.73 3.01 -17.87
CA ASP A 115 -2.81 1.89 -18.83
C ASP A 115 -3.32 2.41 -20.19
N LYS A 116 -2.58 3.36 -20.78
CA LYS A 116 -2.80 3.76 -22.17
C LYS A 116 -2.60 2.52 -23.02
N ARG A 117 -3.66 2.10 -23.70
CA ARG A 117 -3.59 1.03 -24.69
C ARG A 117 -3.61 1.64 -26.07
N ASP A 118 -2.81 1.09 -26.99
CA ASP A 118 -2.86 1.50 -28.38
C ASP A 118 -4.19 1.03 -29.04
N GLU A 119 -4.39 1.38 -30.30
CA GLU A 119 -5.56 0.95 -31.09
C GLU A 119 -5.69 -0.58 -31.20
N ARG A 120 -4.65 -1.33 -30.83
CA ARG A 120 -4.58 -2.80 -30.87
C ARG A 120 -4.78 -3.42 -29.49
N GLY A 121 -5.04 -2.61 -28.45
CA GLY A 121 -5.26 -3.06 -27.07
C GLY A 121 -3.98 -3.41 -26.31
N LEU A 122 -2.80 -3.09 -26.87
CA LEU A 122 -1.50 -3.34 -26.25
C LEU A 122 -1.11 -2.22 -25.29
N LEU A 123 -0.49 -2.58 -24.17
CA LEU A 123 -0.06 -1.66 -23.12
C LEU A 123 1.06 -0.74 -23.65
N VAL A 124 0.84 0.57 -23.62
CA VAL A 124 1.80 1.57 -24.09
C VAL A 124 2.70 1.97 -22.92
N VAL A 125 4.00 1.75 -23.07
CA VAL A 125 4.99 2.09 -22.04
C VAL A 125 5.11 3.61 -21.91
N PRO A 126 4.98 4.20 -20.70
CA PRO A 126 5.23 5.62 -20.50
C PRO A 126 6.64 6.01 -20.97
N GLY A 127 6.74 6.97 -21.89
CA GLY A 127 8.01 7.42 -22.51
C GLY A 127 8.22 7.00 -23.97
N SER A 128 7.32 6.19 -24.56
CA SER A 128 7.34 5.89 -26.00
C SER A 128 6.64 6.95 -26.86
N TYR A 129 6.05 7.96 -26.22
CA TYR A 129 5.59 9.16 -26.90
C TYR A 129 6.77 10.11 -27.01
N GLY A 130 7.09 10.56 -28.22
CA GLY A 130 7.94 11.74 -28.43
C GLY A 130 7.27 13.03 -27.97
N GLU A 131 6.53 12.99 -26.86
CA GLU A 131 6.03 14.19 -26.18
C GLU A 131 7.15 14.64 -25.25
N SER A 132 7.84 15.69 -25.69
CA SER A 132 8.68 16.49 -24.81
C SER A 132 7.84 16.94 -23.62
N TYR A 133 8.31 16.64 -22.41
CA TYR A 133 7.88 17.39 -21.25
C TYR A 133 8.42 18.82 -21.43
N ASP A 134 7.61 19.70 -22.02
CA ASP A 134 7.84 21.13 -21.85
C ASP A 134 7.66 21.43 -20.36
N MET A 135 8.80 21.61 -19.69
CA MET A 135 8.90 22.18 -18.34
C MET A 135 8.71 23.70 -18.40
#